data_AF-A0A9Q0M8T4-F1
#
_entry.id   AF-A0A9Q0M8T4-F1
#
_cell.length_a   1.000
_cell.length_b   1.000
_cell.length_c   1.000
_cell.angle_alpha   90.00
_cell.angle_beta   90.00
_cell.angle_gamma   90.00
#
_symmetry.space_group_name_H-M   'P 1'
#
loop_
_entity.id
_entity.type
_entity.pdbx_description
1 polymer ?
#
loop_
_entity_poly.entity_id
_entity_poly.type
_entity_poly.pdbx_seq_one_letter_code
_entity_poly.pdbx_strand_id
1 'polypeptide(L)'
;MLVGLFIVTHVLLNEIFCMKQANNLPSPFLPIKNASLRTIHISMLLYYDNALVIRMRYDIDRLKKFLLSVVYSSWLSYNNHPMNKIANWVFHVVSIRKLSDSVKMDEDHDGNKYRERLNQYLNRFIDRYSVAVLFTGYNFLFNSVYTDTQGLGIMFSACDVNSDRTIIIEARSYRAAFVLAHEIGHTLGMDHDDSLCGSTYIMSATVGDGKAKFSKCSFKQLERRFNELFNSTIPSEWKIQECFLKPNLKNPLHTFPMTKVESFQSVSADEQCSLGLGQDFVASELEFSSNNICANLICSNRFIKMHIHPAIEYTICDINMYCRAGTCEN
;
A
#
# COMPACT_ATOMS: atom_id res chain seq x y z
N MET A 1 11.92 34.64 1.25
CA MET A 1 12.87 34.23 0.20
C MET A 1 13.82 33.22 0.84
N LEU A 2 13.83 31.98 0.32
CA LEU A 2 14.70 30.84 0.67
C LEU A 2 14.73 30.35 2.13
N VAL A 3 13.98 29.27 2.41
CA VAL A 3 14.40 28.22 3.35
C VAL A 3 14.05 26.88 2.72
N GLY A 4 15.06 26.15 2.26
CA GLY A 4 14.94 24.84 1.63
C GLY A 4 16.28 24.14 1.65
N LEU A 5 16.24 22.83 1.89
CA LEU A 5 17.34 21.90 2.19
C LEU A 5 17.90 22.02 3.61
N PHE A 6 17.59 21.02 4.44
CA PHE A 6 18.56 20.20 5.17
C PHE A 6 17.78 19.14 5.98
N ILE A 7 17.60 17.95 5.42
CA ILE A 7 17.40 16.72 6.20
C ILE A 7 18.44 15.73 5.72
N VAL A 8 19.62 15.79 6.34
CA VAL A 8 20.58 14.69 6.39
C VAL A 8 21.17 14.75 7.79
N THR A 9 20.79 13.79 8.65
CA THR A 9 21.71 13.12 9.58
C THR A 9 20.94 12.03 10.33
N HIS A 10 21.49 10.80 10.24
CA HIS A 10 21.10 9.56 10.94
C HIS A 10 20.31 8.49 10.17
N VAL A 11 20.70 8.20 8.91
CA VAL A 11 20.78 6.81 8.39
C VAL A 11 22.03 6.66 7.51
N LEU A 12 23.16 7.22 7.94
CA LEU A 12 24.47 6.93 7.33
C LEU A 12 25.11 5.82 8.16
N LEU A 13 24.82 4.56 7.82
CA LEU A 13 25.73 3.43 8.03
C LEU A 13 25.40 2.17 7.21
N ASN A 14 24.31 2.14 6.41
CA ASN A 14 24.03 1.02 5.49
C ASN A 14 23.96 1.42 3.98
N GLU A 15 24.15 2.68 3.61
CA GLU A 15 24.03 3.16 2.21
C GLU A 15 25.29 3.00 1.33
N ILE A 16 26.04 1.90 1.46
CA ILE A 16 27.21 1.64 0.57
C ILE A 16 27.07 0.35 -0.25
N PHE A 17 26.01 -0.43 -0.09
CA PHE A 17 25.92 -1.73 -0.77
C PHE A 17 25.31 -1.73 -2.19
N CYS A 18 24.70 -0.63 -2.66
CA CYS A 18 23.95 -0.68 -3.92
C CYS A 18 24.75 -0.28 -5.19
N MET A 19 26.06 -0.02 -5.12
CA MET A 19 26.84 0.47 -6.29
C MET A 19 28.14 -0.27 -6.66
N LYS A 20 28.45 -1.45 -6.10
CA LYS A 20 29.71 -2.17 -6.45
C LYS A 20 29.59 -3.45 -7.28
N GLN A 21 28.40 -3.88 -7.71
CA GLN A 21 28.27 -5.14 -8.49
C GLN A 21 27.72 -4.98 -9.92
N ALA A 22 27.53 -3.77 -10.44
CA ALA A 22 26.90 -3.59 -11.75
C ALA A 22 27.86 -3.67 -12.97
N ASN A 23 29.19 -3.73 -12.80
CA ASN A 23 30.11 -3.43 -13.91
C ASN A 23 31.10 -4.55 -14.32
N ASN A 24 30.90 -5.82 -13.99
CA ASN A 24 31.69 -6.90 -14.61
C ASN A 24 31.04 -8.30 -14.49
N LEU A 25 30.14 -8.67 -15.41
CA LEU A 25 29.78 -10.06 -15.69
C LEU A 25 29.47 -10.21 -17.20
N PRO A 26 30.02 -11.22 -17.90
CA PRO A 26 29.73 -11.44 -19.31
C PRO A 26 28.36 -12.13 -19.52
N SER A 27 27.65 -11.67 -20.56
CA SER A 27 26.48 -12.30 -21.21
C SER A 27 26.81 -13.76 -21.62
N PRO A 28 25.90 -14.77 -21.55
CA PRO A 28 24.57 -14.72 -22.18
C PRO A 28 23.44 -15.44 -21.44
N PHE A 29 22.37 -14.72 -21.10
CA PHE A 29 21.10 -15.38 -20.76
C PHE A 29 20.35 -15.69 -22.05
N LEU A 30 20.41 -16.97 -22.44
CA LEU A 30 19.42 -17.58 -23.32
C LEU A 30 18.02 -17.33 -22.73
N PRO A 31 17.00 -17.03 -23.56
CA PRO A 31 15.65 -16.80 -23.07
C PRO A 31 15.11 -18.12 -22.51
N ILE A 32 14.94 -18.19 -21.19
CA ILE A 32 14.24 -19.29 -20.54
C ILE A 32 12.79 -19.25 -21.04
N LYS A 33 12.42 -20.23 -21.88
CA LYS A 33 11.04 -20.47 -22.30
C LYS A 33 10.16 -20.71 -21.08
N ASN A 34 9.11 -19.89 -20.93
CA ASN A 34 7.87 -20.10 -20.16
C ASN A 34 7.99 -20.91 -18.86
N ALA A 35 8.65 -20.36 -17.84
CA ALA A 35 8.30 -20.73 -16.47
C ALA A 35 7.01 -19.97 -16.10
N SER A 36 5.96 -20.68 -15.68
CA SER A 36 4.76 -20.04 -15.13
C SER A 36 5.15 -19.20 -13.91
N LEU A 37 4.67 -17.95 -13.83
CA LEU A 37 4.90 -17.09 -12.68
C LEU A 37 4.43 -17.78 -11.38
N ARG A 38 5.23 -17.64 -10.31
CA ARG A 38 4.84 -18.13 -8.97
C ARG A 38 3.63 -17.34 -8.49
N THR A 39 2.75 -18.00 -7.73
CA THR A 39 1.67 -17.30 -7.03
C THR A 39 2.17 -16.88 -5.66
N ILE A 40 2.05 -15.59 -5.34
CA ILE A 40 2.48 -14.99 -4.08
C ILE A 40 1.24 -14.51 -3.32
N HIS A 41 1.10 -15.02 -2.11
CA HIS A 41 -0.02 -14.77 -1.24
C HIS A 41 0.36 -13.75 -0.16
N ILE A 42 -0.43 -12.68 -0.03
CA ILE A 42 -0.33 -11.70 1.06
C ILE A 42 -1.60 -11.79 1.89
N SER A 43 -1.46 -12.32 3.11
CA SER A 43 -2.58 -12.47 4.05
C SER A 43 -2.56 -11.35 5.09
N MET A 44 -3.70 -10.71 5.30
CA MET A 44 -3.82 -9.50 6.10
C MET A 44 -4.86 -9.64 7.20
N LEU A 45 -4.50 -9.25 8.42
CA LEU A 45 -5.47 -8.90 9.46
C LEU A 45 -5.74 -7.41 9.38
N LEU A 46 -7.00 -7.00 9.15
CA LEU A 46 -7.36 -5.58 9.10
C LEU A 46 -7.96 -5.16 10.44
N TYR A 47 -7.44 -4.08 10.98
CA TYR A 47 -7.94 -3.40 12.16
C TYR A 47 -8.40 -1.99 11.80
N TYR A 48 -9.43 -1.51 12.49
CA TYR A 48 -9.84 -0.11 12.47
C TYR A 48 -10.07 0.41 13.88
N ASP A 49 -9.78 1.69 14.11
CA ASP A 49 -9.91 2.31 15.43
C ASP A 49 -11.22 3.11 15.59
N ASN A 50 -11.44 3.64 16.81
CA ASN A 50 -12.59 4.48 17.11
C ASN A 50 -12.60 5.78 16.30
N ALA A 51 -11.43 6.36 15.99
CA ALA A 51 -11.34 7.57 15.20
C ALA A 51 -11.89 7.36 13.78
N LEU A 52 -11.59 6.21 13.17
CA LEU A 52 -12.15 5.86 11.86
C LEU A 52 -13.65 5.58 11.92
N VAL A 53 -14.14 4.94 12.99
CA VAL A 53 -15.59 4.74 13.20
C VAL A 53 -16.33 6.07 13.27
N ILE A 54 -15.80 7.04 14.01
CA ILE A 54 -16.37 8.39 14.13
C ILE A 54 -16.37 9.08 12.76
N ARG A 55 -15.27 9.00 12.02
CA ARG A 55 -15.15 9.58 10.67
C ARG A 55 -16.18 8.99 9.71
N MET A 56 -16.44 7.69 9.82
CA MET A 56 -17.45 6.98 9.03
C MET A 56 -18.88 7.16 9.58
N ARG A 57 -19.10 8.09 10.53
CA ARG A 57 -20.40 8.38 11.14
C ARG A 57 -21.08 7.12 11.72
N TYR A 58 -20.28 6.23 12.30
CA TYR A 58 -20.71 4.95 12.86
C TYR A 58 -21.33 3.96 11.85
N ASP A 59 -21.20 4.22 10.55
CA ASP A 59 -21.61 3.30 9.49
C ASP A 59 -20.52 2.24 9.26
N ILE A 60 -20.64 1.12 9.99
CA ILE A 60 -19.66 0.03 9.97
C ILE A 60 -19.66 -0.72 8.64
N ASP A 61 -20.79 -0.78 7.94
CA ASP A 61 -20.87 -1.46 6.65
C ASP A 61 -20.16 -0.63 5.57
N ARG A 62 -20.39 0.69 5.56
CA ARG A 62 -19.61 1.61 4.72
C ARG A 62 -18.13 1.58 5.06
N LEU A 63 -17.76 1.55 6.33
CA LEU A 63 -16.36 1.42 6.77
C LEU A 63 -15.72 0.16 6.19
N LYS A 64 -16.36 -1.01 6.35
CA LYS A 64 -15.83 -2.28 5.84
C LYS A 64 -15.71 -2.27 4.32
N LYS A 65 -16.69 -1.72 3.60
CA LYS A 65 -16.62 -1.53 2.14
C LYS A 65 -15.42 -0.66 1.75
N PHE A 66 -15.24 0.48 2.43
CA PHE A 66 -14.08 1.36 2.23
C PHE A 66 -12.75 0.62 2.41
N LEU A 67 -12.58 -0.13 3.51
CA LEU A 67 -11.36 -0.89 3.77
C LEU A 67 -11.10 -1.95 2.68
N LEU A 68 -12.13 -2.67 2.26
CA LEU A 68 -12.01 -3.67 1.22
C LEU A 68 -11.69 -3.04 -0.15
N SER A 69 -12.23 -1.86 -0.46
CA SER A 69 -11.88 -1.09 -1.67
C SER A 69 -10.42 -0.66 -1.68
N VAL A 70 -9.91 -0.22 -0.52
CA VAL A 70 -8.51 0.15 -0.33
C VAL A 70 -7.59 -1.05 -0.57
N VAL A 71 -7.92 -2.22 0.00
CA VAL A 71 -7.16 -3.46 -0.22
C VAL A 71 -7.26 -3.95 -1.67
N TYR A 72 -8.45 -3.87 -2.28
CA TYR A 72 -8.66 -4.26 -3.67
C TYR A 72 -7.85 -3.40 -4.64
N SER A 73 -7.85 -2.07 -4.45
CA SER A 73 -7.01 -1.17 -5.24
C SER A 73 -5.53 -1.44 -5.02
N SER A 74 -5.10 -1.70 -3.78
CA SER A 74 -3.70 -2.06 -3.52
C SER A 74 -3.30 -3.37 -4.23
N TRP A 75 -4.17 -4.38 -4.21
CA TRP A 75 -3.99 -5.63 -4.96
C TRP A 75 -3.87 -5.37 -6.48
N LEU A 76 -4.71 -4.49 -7.05
CA LEU A 76 -4.62 -4.10 -8.45
C LEU A 76 -3.26 -3.45 -8.77
N SER A 77 -2.73 -2.58 -7.92
CA SER A 77 -1.41 -1.97 -8.13
C SER A 77 -0.27 -3.00 -8.21
N TYR A 78 -0.35 -4.11 -7.49
CA TYR A 78 0.60 -5.24 -7.63
C TYR A 78 0.35 -6.12 -8.86
N ASN A 79 -0.89 -6.16 -9.39
CA ASN A 79 -1.22 -6.88 -10.63
C ASN A 79 -1.11 -6.02 -11.89
N ASN A 80 -0.77 -4.74 -11.73
CA ASN A 80 -0.39 -3.86 -12.81
C ASN A 80 1.10 -4.00 -13.18
N HIS A 81 1.46 -3.52 -14.37
CA HIS A 81 2.87 -3.44 -14.77
C HIS A 81 3.61 -2.39 -13.91
N PRO A 82 4.83 -2.65 -13.39
CA PRO A 82 5.69 -3.81 -13.67
C PRO A 82 5.57 -5.00 -12.72
N MET A 83 4.84 -4.89 -11.61
CA MET A 83 4.80 -5.93 -10.56
C MET A 83 4.21 -7.26 -11.01
N ASN A 84 3.29 -7.25 -11.99
CA ASN A 84 2.69 -8.47 -12.55
C ASN A 84 3.66 -9.39 -13.30
N LYS A 85 4.89 -8.92 -13.57
CA LYS A 85 5.95 -9.77 -14.14
C LYS A 85 6.72 -10.55 -13.07
N ILE A 86 6.58 -10.21 -11.79
CA ILE A 86 7.27 -10.87 -10.67
C ILE A 86 6.51 -12.12 -10.25
N ALA A 87 5.19 -12.01 -10.10
CA ALA A 87 4.34 -13.05 -9.57
C ALA A 87 2.87 -12.84 -9.95
N ASN A 88 2.07 -13.90 -9.81
CA ASN A 88 0.62 -13.79 -9.71
C ASN A 88 0.29 -13.44 -8.25
N TRP A 89 -0.25 -12.25 -8.00
CA TRP A 89 -0.47 -11.76 -6.64
C TRP A 89 -1.88 -12.11 -6.16
N VAL A 90 -1.98 -12.67 -4.96
CA VAL A 90 -3.23 -13.01 -4.30
C VAL A 90 -3.28 -12.35 -2.93
N PHE A 91 -4.25 -11.49 -2.70
CA PHE A 91 -4.43 -10.83 -1.41
C PHE A 91 -5.57 -11.53 -0.65
N HIS A 92 -5.32 -11.87 0.61
CA HIS A 92 -6.32 -12.46 1.50
C HIS A 92 -6.60 -11.52 2.65
N VAL A 93 -7.85 -11.08 2.80
CA VAL A 93 -8.33 -10.44 4.01
C VAL A 93 -8.79 -11.54 4.95
N VAL A 94 -7.99 -11.83 5.98
CA VAL A 94 -8.28 -12.90 6.94
C VAL A 94 -9.42 -12.49 7.86
N SER A 95 -9.40 -11.26 8.36
CA SER A 95 -10.51 -10.69 9.14
C SER A 95 -10.47 -9.17 9.15
N ILE A 96 -11.61 -8.55 9.48
CA ILE A 96 -11.74 -7.11 9.72
C ILE A 96 -12.28 -6.93 11.14
N ARG A 97 -11.50 -6.33 12.03
CA ARG A 97 -11.81 -6.24 13.46
C ARG A 97 -11.70 -4.80 13.95
N LYS A 98 -12.57 -4.41 14.88
CA LYS A 98 -12.35 -3.18 15.66
C LYS A 98 -11.14 -3.39 16.56
N LEU A 99 -10.23 -2.43 16.63
CA LEU A 99 -9.10 -2.46 17.55
C LEU A 99 -9.58 -2.36 19.00
N SER A 100 -8.93 -3.12 19.89
CA SER A 100 -9.21 -3.07 21.34
C SER A 100 -8.98 -1.66 21.90
N ASP A 101 -9.85 -1.21 22.80
CA ASP A 101 -9.68 0.07 23.51
C ASP A 101 -8.44 0.09 24.44
N SER A 102 -7.76 -1.05 24.61
CA SER A 102 -6.45 -1.12 25.29
C SER A 102 -5.28 -0.63 24.42
N VAL A 103 -5.47 -0.52 23.10
CA VAL A 103 -4.44 -0.06 22.15
C VAL A 103 -4.90 1.28 21.60
N LYS A 104 -4.34 2.37 22.13
CA LYS A 104 -4.75 3.75 21.81
C LYS A 104 -3.58 4.55 21.26
N MET A 105 -3.93 5.54 20.45
CA MET A 105 -3.02 6.62 20.08
C MET A 105 -2.76 7.48 21.32
N ASP A 106 -1.51 7.86 21.53
CA ASP A 106 -1.12 8.77 22.62
C ASP A 106 -1.47 10.23 22.28
N GLU A 107 -1.41 11.11 23.27
CA GLU A 107 -1.68 12.55 23.09
C GLU A 107 -0.67 13.24 22.14
N ASP A 108 0.55 12.71 22.03
CA ASP A 108 1.57 13.17 21.08
C ASP A 108 1.33 12.70 19.63
N HIS A 109 0.29 11.88 19.42
CA HIS A 109 -0.11 11.33 18.14
C HIS A 109 1.01 10.53 17.42
N ASP A 110 1.95 9.95 18.16
CA ASP A 110 3.08 9.22 17.58
C ASP A 110 2.66 7.88 16.94
N GLY A 111 2.69 7.82 15.61
CA GLY A 111 2.38 6.65 14.82
C GLY A 111 3.32 5.46 15.08
N ASN A 112 4.61 5.69 15.37
CA ASN A 112 5.54 4.59 15.66
C ASN A 112 5.17 3.91 16.97
N LYS A 113 4.93 4.68 18.03
CA LYS A 113 4.49 4.13 19.32
C LYS A 113 3.17 3.39 19.16
N TYR A 114 2.26 3.92 18.33
CA TYR A 114 0.98 3.27 18.09
C TYR A 114 1.13 1.92 17.37
N ARG A 115 1.97 1.87 16.33
CA ARG A 115 2.35 0.64 15.60
C ARG A 115 2.99 -0.38 16.53
N GLU A 116 3.96 0.02 17.35
CA GLU A 116 4.64 -0.86 18.31
C GLU A 116 3.67 -1.46 19.34
N ARG A 117 2.71 -0.67 19.84
CA ARG A 117 1.66 -1.18 20.74
C ARG A 117 0.74 -2.19 20.07
N LEU A 118 0.39 -1.95 18.80
CA LEU A 118 -0.36 -2.93 18.02
C LEU A 118 0.43 -4.24 17.90
N ASN A 119 1.72 -4.18 17.59
CA ASN A 119 2.57 -5.36 17.52
C ASN A 119 2.63 -6.12 18.86
N GLN A 120 2.83 -5.41 19.97
CA GLN A 120 2.80 -5.99 21.33
C GLN A 120 1.45 -6.64 21.67
N TYR A 121 0.35 -6.05 21.22
CA TYR A 121 -0.99 -6.61 21.37
C TYR A 121 -1.15 -7.89 20.55
N LEU A 122 -0.69 -7.89 19.29
CA LEU A 122 -0.81 -9.02 18.37
C LEU A 122 0.07 -10.21 18.73
N ASN A 123 1.23 -9.98 19.36
CA ASN A 123 2.13 -11.03 19.86
C ASN A 123 1.48 -11.97 20.90
N ARG A 124 0.29 -11.62 21.41
CA ARG A 124 -0.51 -12.46 22.32
C ARG A 124 -1.34 -13.51 21.58
N PHE A 125 -1.45 -13.42 20.26
CA PHE A 125 -2.28 -14.29 19.43
C PHE A 125 -1.42 -15.13 18.48
N ILE A 126 -1.84 -16.37 18.23
CA ILE A 126 -1.19 -17.29 17.29
C ILE A 126 -1.85 -17.16 15.90
N ASP A 127 -2.09 -15.93 15.46
CA ASP A 127 -2.72 -15.68 14.16
C ASP A 127 -1.67 -15.82 13.03
N ARG A 128 -2.01 -16.59 11.98
CA ARG A 128 -1.18 -16.75 10.79
C ARG A 128 -1.56 -15.68 9.76
N TYR A 129 -0.66 -14.74 9.55
CA TYR A 129 -0.83 -13.64 8.60
C TYR A 129 0.54 -13.18 8.06
N SER A 130 0.55 -12.58 6.88
CA SER A 130 1.73 -11.96 6.28
C SER A 130 1.98 -10.60 6.93
N VAL A 131 0.94 -9.76 7.02
CA VAL A 131 0.97 -8.43 7.66
C VAL A 131 -0.33 -8.17 8.45
N ALA A 132 -0.26 -7.29 9.46
CA ALA A 132 -1.43 -6.78 10.15
C ALA A 132 -1.54 -5.28 9.90
N VAL A 133 -2.69 -4.81 9.40
CA VAL A 133 -2.88 -3.43 8.95
C VAL A 133 -3.89 -2.74 9.86
N LEU A 134 -3.51 -1.61 10.45
CA LEU A 134 -4.41 -0.73 11.17
C LEU A 134 -4.74 0.50 10.34
N PHE A 135 -6.00 0.63 9.99
CA PHE A 135 -6.56 1.84 9.39
C PHE A 135 -7.05 2.78 10.49
N THR A 136 -6.43 3.95 10.59
CA THR A 136 -6.75 4.93 11.62
C THR A 136 -7.44 6.16 11.05
N GLY A 137 -8.38 6.71 11.81
CA GLY A 137 -8.97 8.01 11.52
C GLY A 137 -8.12 9.20 11.96
N TYR A 138 -6.99 8.96 12.65
CA TYR A 138 -6.06 10.00 13.09
C TYR A 138 -5.19 10.51 11.95
N ASN A 139 -4.83 11.79 12.02
CA ASN A 139 -3.65 12.33 11.37
C ASN A 139 -2.48 12.16 12.34
N PHE A 140 -1.72 11.08 12.20
CA PHE A 140 -0.66 10.74 13.15
C PHE A 140 0.67 11.37 12.74
N LEU A 141 1.54 11.58 13.72
CA LEU A 141 2.88 12.12 13.53
C LEU A 141 3.90 10.99 13.50
N PHE A 142 4.95 11.12 12.69
CA PHE A 142 6.12 10.26 12.83
C PHE A 142 7.05 10.83 13.90
N ASN A 143 7.36 10.01 14.92
CA ASN A 143 8.22 10.36 16.06
C ASN A 143 7.82 11.68 16.74
N SER A 144 6.52 11.98 16.80
CA SER A 144 5.97 13.23 17.38
C SER A 144 6.42 14.53 16.71
N VAL A 145 7.08 14.47 15.54
CA VAL A 145 7.71 15.64 14.89
C VAL A 145 7.21 15.86 13.46
N TYR A 146 7.01 14.81 12.67
CA TYR A 146 6.70 14.97 11.24
C TYR A 146 5.22 14.70 10.95
N THR A 147 4.56 15.65 10.28
CA THR A 147 3.11 15.66 10.03
C THR A 147 2.68 15.00 8.72
N ASP A 148 3.63 14.74 7.81
CA ASP A 148 3.30 14.35 6.43
C ASP A 148 3.34 12.82 6.23
N THR A 149 3.50 12.06 7.31
CA THR A 149 3.55 10.60 7.30
C THR A 149 2.14 10.02 7.29
N GLN A 150 1.77 9.33 6.22
CA GLN A 150 0.43 8.74 6.04
C GLN A 150 0.39 7.23 6.20
N GLY A 151 1.56 6.58 6.26
CA GLY A 151 1.71 5.15 6.47
C GLY A 151 3.02 4.85 7.19
N LEU A 152 3.05 3.74 7.93
CA LEU A 152 4.28 3.19 8.49
C LEU A 152 4.23 1.66 8.46
N GLY A 153 5.25 1.05 7.88
CA GLY A 153 5.57 -0.37 7.95
C GLY A 153 7.05 -0.61 8.21
N ILE A 154 7.39 -1.81 8.66
CA ILE A 154 8.78 -2.23 8.85
C ILE A 154 9.27 -2.98 7.62
N MET A 155 10.45 -2.60 7.14
CA MET A 155 11.07 -3.25 6.00
C MET A 155 11.34 -4.73 6.25
N PHE A 156 11.16 -5.56 5.22
CA PHE A 156 11.41 -7.02 5.25
C PHE A 156 10.60 -7.79 6.32
N SER A 157 9.56 -7.18 6.89
CA SER A 157 8.81 -7.79 8.00
C SER A 157 7.80 -8.84 7.56
N ALA A 158 7.27 -8.75 6.33
CA ALA A 158 6.17 -9.61 5.90
C ALA A 158 6.53 -11.09 6.02
N CYS A 159 5.63 -11.87 6.61
CA CYS A 159 5.81 -13.29 6.90
C CYS A 159 6.93 -13.67 7.89
N ASP A 160 7.71 -12.72 8.42
CA ASP A 160 8.67 -12.97 9.50
C ASP A 160 8.00 -12.79 10.88
N VAL A 161 7.80 -13.90 11.59
CA VAL A 161 7.16 -13.92 12.91
C VAL A 161 8.02 -13.28 14.01
N ASN A 162 9.31 -13.09 13.77
CA ASN A 162 10.21 -12.43 14.72
C ASN A 162 10.29 -10.91 14.50
N SER A 163 9.73 -10.43 13.40
CA SER A 163 9.67 -9.03 13.04
C SER A 163 8.31 -8.42 13.37
N ASP A 164 8.30 -7.10 13.52
CA ASP A 164 7.07 -6.32 13.62
C ASP A 164 6.38 -6.27 12.24
N ARG A 165 5.38 -7.14 12.07
CA ARG A 165 4.57 -7.30 10.85
C ARG A 165 3.44 -6.28 10.72
N THR A 166 3.44 -5.22 11.54
CA THR A 166 2.34 -4.27 11.58
C THR A 166 2.56 -3.09 10.64
N ILE A 167 1.48 -2.70 9.98
CA ILE A 167 1.37 -1.52 9.13
C ILE A 167 0.30 -0.63 9.75
N ILE A 168 0.54 0.68 9.83
CA ILE A 168 -0.51 1.66 10.14
C ILE A 168 -0.73 2.57 8.93
N ILE A 169 -1.98 2.96 8.67
CA ILE A 169 -2.40 3.77 7.52
C ILE A 169 -3.38 4.85 7.97
N GLU A 170 -3.10 6.11 7.63
CA GLU A 170 -4.06 7.21 7.74
C GLU A 170 -5.18 6.97 6.72
N ALA A 171 -6.34 6.60 7.23
CA ALA A 171 -7.47 6.11 6.44
C ALA A 171 -8.52 7.20 6.22
N ARG A 172 -8.07 8.46 6.05
CA ARG A 172 -8.94 9.63 5.95
C ARG A 172 -9.47 9.90 4.54
N SER A 173 -8.87 9.27 3.54
CA SER A 173 -9.28 9.33 2.12
C SER A 173 -8.92 8.02 1.42
N TYR A 174 -9.36 7.86 0.17
CA TYR A 174 -8.98 6.70 -0.66
C TYR A 174 -7.51 6.71 -1.10
N ARG A 175 -6.75 7.78 -0.83
CA ARG A 175 -5.28 7.79 -0.91
C ARG A 175 -4.66 6.61 -0.15
N ALA A 176 -5.33 6.14 0.90
CA ALA A 176 -4.96 4.96 1.67
C ALA A 176 -4.69 3.71 0.81
N ALA A 177 -5.28 3.60 -0.40
CA ALA A 177 -4.98 2.51 -1.33
C ALA A 177 -3.52 2.48 -1.78
N PHE A 178 -3.00 3.61 -2.24
CA PHE A 178 -1.61 3.71 -2.70
C PHE A 178 -0.63 3.75 -1.53
N VAL A 179 -1.01 4.34 -0.40
CA VAL A 179 -0.22 4.27 0.83
C VAL A 179 -0.12 2.82 1.33
N LEU A 180 -1.21 2.05 1.31
CA LEU A 180 -1.15 0.63 1.65
C LEU A 180 -0.23 -0.15 0.70
N ALA A 181 -0.31 0.11 -0.61
CA ALA A 181 0.60 -0.50 -1.58
C ALA A 181 2.06 -0.14 -1.30
N HIS A 182 2.34 1.11 -0.92
CA HIS A 182 3.66 1.57 -0.51
C HIS A 182 4.17 0.83 0.71
N GLU A 183 3.39 0.77 1.79
CA GLU A 183 3.82 0.11 3.03
C GLU A 183 3.99 -1.41 2.85
N ILE A 184 3.14 -2.06 2.06
CA ILE A 184 3.37 -3.47 1.70
C ILE A 184 4.70 -3.59 0.95
N GLY A 185 5.03 -2.65 0.06
CA GLY A 185 6.31 -2.57 -0.64
C GLY A 185 7.49 -2.62 0.32
N HIS A 186 7.47 -1.78 1.36
CA HIS A 186 8.45 -1.84 2.44
C HIS A 186 8.51 -3.21 3.11
N THR A 187 7.36 -3.76 3.53
CA THR A 187 7.34 -5.08 4.19
C THR A 187 7.90 -6.22 3.32
N LEU A 188 7.83 -6.07 1.99
CA LEU A 188 8.40 -7.00 1.02
C LEU A 188 9.88 -6.70 0.67
N GLY A 189 10.43 -5.59 1.16
CA GLY A 189 11.85 -5.25 1.03
C GLY A 189 12.17 -4.21 -0.05
N MET A 190 11.19 -3.40 -0.47
CA MET A 190 11.44 -2.23 -1.32
C MET A 190 11.86 -1.04 -0.47
N ASP A 191 12.87 -0.31 -0.93
CA ASP A 191 13.24 1.02 -0.45
C ASP A 191 12.43 2.12 -1.17
N HIS A 192 12.55 3.35 -0.69
CA HIS A 192 12.03 4.49 -1.42
C HIS A 192 12.68 4.62 -2.80
N ASP A 193 11.90 5.06 -3.79
CA ASP A 193 12.43 5.46 -5.09
C ASP A 193 13.31 6.71 -4.93
N ASP A 194 14.58 6.61 -5.33
CA ASP A 194 15.54 7.70 -5.31
C ASP A 194 15.38 8.65 -6.52
N SER A 195 16.28 9.63 -6.64
CA SER A 195 16.26 10.59 -7.75
C SER A 195 16.49 9.96 -9.13
N LEU A 196 17.10 8.77 -9.21
CA LEU A 196 17.31 8.04 -10.47
C LEU A 196 16.06 7.26 -10.88
N CYS A 197 15.28 6.81 -9.90
CA CYS A 197 14.03 6.08 -10.12
C CYS A 197 12.87 7.02 -10.45
N GLY A 198 12.94 8.27 -9.98
CA GLY A 198 11.93 9.31 -10.18
C GLY A 198 10.93 9.37 -9.02
N SER A 199 10.31 10.53 -8.84
CA SER A 199 9.45 10.81 -7.68
C SER A 199 7.95 10.60 -7.92
N THR A 200 7.52 10.14 -9.09
CA THR A 200 6.09 10.01 -9.46
C THR A 200 5.56 8.58 -9.35
N TYR A 201 6.16 7.76 -8.50
CA TYR A 201 5.81 6.36 -8.31
C TYR A 201 5.35 6.06 -6.88
N ILE A 202 4.70 4.90 -6.69
CA ILE A 202 4.14 4.47 -5.40
C ILE A 202 5.20 4.48 -4.31
N MET A 203 6.43 4.01 -4.56
CA MET A 203 7.51 3.97 -3.55
C MET A 203 8.23 5.31 -3.37
N SER A 204 7.73 6.42 -3.91
CA SER A 204 8.30 7.73 -3.59
C SER A 204 8.10 8.06 -2.10
N ALA A 205 9.10 8.70 -1.48
CA ALA A 205 9.05 9.13 -0.08
C ALA A 205 7.95 10.18 0.22
N THR A 206 7.35 10.76 -0.82
CA THR A 206 6.20 11.66 -0.70
C THR A 206 4.98 11.04 -1.35
N VAL A 207 3.80 11.37 -0.82
CA VAL A 207 2.52 11.09 -1.47
C VAL A 207 2.15 12.20 -2.45
N GLY A 208 1.14 11.95 -3.29
CA GLY A 208 0.58 12.96 -4.20
C GLY A 208 0.38 12.48 -5.63
N ASP A 209 0.24 13.47 -6.49
CA ASP A 209 -0.12 13.38 -7.90
C ASP A 209 0.72 12.37 -8.71
N GLY A 210 0.06 11.60 -9.57
CA GLY A 210 0.66 10.61 -10.46
C GLY A 210 1.18 9.32 -9.83
N LYS A 211 1.24 9.20 -8.50
CA LYS A 211 1.84 8.06 -7.77
C LYS A 211 0.94 6.84 -7.68
N ALA A 212 0.43 6.39 -8.83
CA ALA A 212 -0.44 5.22 -8.96
C ALA A 212 0.27 3.99 -9.56
N LYS A 213 1.58 4.08 -9.81
CA LYS A 213 2.37 3.02 -10.47
C LYS A 213 3.67 2.75 -9.72
N PHE A 214 4.10 1.49 -9.67
CA PHE A 214 5.43 1.13 -9.17
C PHE A 214 6.53 1.43 -10.20
N SER A 215 7.71 1.84 -9.73
CA SER A 215 8.82 2.16 -10.61
C SER A 215 9.54 0.89 -11.13
N LYS A 216 10.44 1.07 -12.10
CA LYS A 216 11.36 0.00 -12.51
C LYS A 216 12.36 -0.37 -11.41
N CYS A 217 12.66 0.54 -10.48
CA CYS A 217 13.55 0.27 -9.37
C CYS A 217 12.85 -0.62 -8.33
N SER A 218 11.62 -0.28 -7.94
CA SER A 218 10.82 -1.11 -7.04
C SER A 218 10.67 -2.53 -7.61
N PHE A 219 10.48 -2.65 -8.94
CA PHE A 219 10.46 -3.94 -9.63
C PHE A 219 11.75 -4.73 -9.45
N LYS A 220 12.90 -4.13 -9.77
CA LYS A 220 14.20 -4.80 -9.67
C LYS A 220 14.56 -5.19 -8.25
N GLN A 221 14.26 -4.32 -7.27
CA GLN A 221 14.52 -4.59 -5.86
C GLN A 221 13.71 -5.80 -5.39
N LEU A 222 12.41 -5.82 -5.68
CA LEU A 222 11.53 -6.92 -5.27
C LEU A 222 11.86 -8.22 -6.02
N GLU A 223 12.12 -8.15 -7.34
CA GLU A 223 12.52 -9.30 -8.14
C GLU A 223 13.79 -9.94 -7.57
N ARG A 224 14.82 -9.12 -7.27
CA ARG A 224 16.05 -9.58 -6.62
C ARG A 224 15.76 -10.23 -5.27
N ARG A 225 14.99 -9.56 -4.41
CA ARG A 225 14.65 -10.06 -3.07
C ARG A 225 13.91 -11.39 -3.11
N PHE A 226 12.95 -11.55 -4.02
CA PHE A 226 12.20 -12.79 -4.16
C PHE A 226 13.04 -13.91 -4.77
N ASN A 227 13.93 -13.60 -5.72
CA ASN A 227 14.89 -14.57 -6.23
C ASN A 227 15.86 -15.05 -5.13
N GLU A 228 16.35 -14.15 -4.29
CA GLU A 228 17.16 -14.50 -3.11
C GLU A 228 16.35 -15.36 -2.13
N LEU A 229 15.15 -14.92 -1.75
CA LEU A 229 14.28 -15.61 -0.79
C LEU A 229 13.91 -17.02 -1.25
N PHE A 230 13.41 -17.19 -2.48
CA PHE A 230 12.84 -18.45 -2.94
C PHE A 230 13.86 -19.45 -3.49
N ASN A 231 15.12 -19.04 -3.66
CA ASN A 231 16.23 -19.94 -3.96
C ASN A 231 17.09 -20.23 -2.72
N SER A 232 16.82 -19.56 -1.60
CA SER A 232 17.53 -19.78 -0.35
C SER A 232 17.24 -21.16 0.24
N THR A 233 18.32 -21.80 0.71
CA THR A 233 18.28 -23.06 1.46
C THR A 233 18.40 -22.85 2.97
N ILE A 234 18.35 -21.59 3.45
CA ILE A 234 18.46 -21.26 4.87
C ILE A 234 17.19 -21.75 5.59
N PRO A 235 17.29 -22.64 6.60
CA PRO A 235 16.11 -23.21 7.26
C PRO A 235 15.18 -22.19 7.93
N SER A 236 15.73 -21.07 8.42
CA SER A 236 14.93 -20.01 9.04
C SER A 236 14.03 -19.28 8.05
N GLU A 237 14.37 -19.28 6.75
CA GLU A 237 13.57 -18.62 5.71
C GLU A 237 12.45 -19.52 5.16
N TRP A 238 12.48 -20.84 5.39
CA TRP A 238 11.44 -21.76 4.91
C TRP A 238 10.04 -21.37 5.41
N LYS A 239 9.92 -20.93 6.66
CA LYS A 239 8.62 -20.46 7.19
C LYS A 239 8.13 -19.20 6.48
N ILE A 240 9.04 -18.31 6.10
CA ILE A 240 8.73 -17.10 5.33
C ILE A 240 8.28 -17.49 3.91
N GLN A 241 9.02 -18.40 3.27
CA GLN A 241 8.67 -18.93 1.95
C GLN A 241 7.30 -19.62 1.96
N GLU A 242 7.03 -20.48 2.94
CA GLU A 242 5.73 -21.16 3.10
C GLU A 242 4.58 -20.17 3.29
N CYS A 243 4.80 -19.11 4.08
CA CYS A 243 3.81 -18.06 4.29
C CYS A 243 3.43 -17.35 2.97
N PHE A 244 4.39 -17.08 2.08
CA PHE A 244 4.09 -16.48 0.78
C PHE A 244 3.54 -17.46 -0.25
N LEU A 245 3.96 -18.73 -0.23
CA LEU A 245 3.64 -19.69 -1.29
C LEU A 245 2.42 -20.57 -0.99
N LYS A 246 2.21 -20.90 0.29
CA LYS A 246 1.19 -21.85 0.75
C LYS A 246 0.65 -21.42 2.11
N PRO A 247 0.03 -20.23 2.22
CA PRO A 247 -0.44 -19.74 3.50
C PRO A 247 -1.51 -20.69 4.06
N ASN A 248 -1.33 -21.15 5.30
CA ASN A 248 -2.30 -22.00 5.97
C ASN A 248 -3.43 -21.14 6.57
N LEU A 249 -4.30 -20.62 5.70
CA LEU A 249 -5.45 -19.79 6.07
C LEU A 249 -6.70 -20.65 6.20
N LYS A 250 -7.39 -20.52 7.33
CA LYS A 250 -8.71 -21.12 7.53
C LYS A 250 -9.78 -20.10 7.16
N ASN A 251 -10.48 -20.32 6.06
CA ASN A 251 -11.64 -19.52 5.61
C ASN A 251 -11.40 -17.99 5.66
N PRO A 252 -10.50 -17.44 4.81
CA PRO A 252 -10.31 -15.99 4.76
C PRO A 252 -11.63 -15.28 4.43
N LEU A 253 -11.88 -14.13 5.06
CA LEU A 253 -13.09 -13.33 4.85
C LEU A 253 -13.25 -12.93 3.37
N HIS A 254 -12.16 -12.47 2.73
CA HIS A 254 -12.12 -12.19 1.30
C HIS A 254 -10.78 -12.64 0.69
N THR A 255 -10.81 -12.97 -0.61
CA THR A 255 -9.62 -13.28 -1.42
C THR A 255 -9.72 -12.56 -2.75
N PHE A 256 -8.63 -11.92 -3.18
CA PHE A 256 -8.50 -11.20 -4.44
C PHE A 256 -7.49 -11.91 -5.36
N PRO A 257 -7.80 -12.17 -6.65
CA PRO A 257 -9.03 -11.77 -7.34
C PRO A 257 -10.27 -12.51 -6.80
N MET A 258 -11.41 -11.82 -6.73
CA MET A 258 -12.66 -12.45 -6.29
C MET A 258 -13.12 -13.43 -7.37
N THR A 259 -13.45 -14.66 -6.97
CA THR A 259 -13.96 -15.70 -7.88
C THR A 259 -15.38 -15.42 -8.39
N LYS A 260 -16.07 -14.44 -7.78
CA LYS A 260 -17.35 -13.90 -8.24
C LYS A 260 -17.18 -12.41 -8.52
N VAL A 261 -17.26 -12.05 -9.80
CA VAL A 261 -17.11 -10.68 -10.33
C VAL A 261 -18.17 -9.71 -9.77
N GLU A 262 -19.27 -10.21 -9.21
CA GLU A 262 -20.50 -9.45 -8.99
C GLU A 262 -20.56 -8.57 -7.72
N SER A 263 -19.58 -8.59 -6.81
CA SER A 263 -19.77 -7.96 -5.49
C SER A 263 -18.88 -6.77 -5.15
N PHE A 264 -17.94 -6.38 -6.01
CA PHE A 264 -17.09 -5.21 -5.75
C PHE A 264 -17.47 -4.05 -6.67
N GLN A 265 -18.33 -3.17 -6.16
CA GLN A 265 -18.72 -1.94 -6.85
C GLN A 265 -17.50 -1.02 -6.95
N SER A 266 -17.22 -0.50 -8.15
CA SER A 266 -16.19 0.53 -8.34
C SER A 266 -16.51 1.74 -7.46
N VAL A 267 -15.50 2.25 -6.76
CA VAL A 267 -15.64 3.49 -5.99
C VAL A 267 -15.70 4.65 -6.97
N SER A 268 -16.77 5.45 -6.92
CA SER A 268 -16.90 6.62 -7.79
C SER A 268 -15.88 7.71 -7.44
N ALA A 269 -15.55 8.56 -8.40
CA ALA A 269 -14.70 9.72 -8.17
C ALA A 269 -15.33 10.70 -7.14
N ASP A 270 -16.65 10.87 -7.18
CA ASP A 270 -17.40 11.67 -6.21
C ASP A 270 -17.30 11.11 -4.79
N GLU A 271 -17.38 9.79 -4.64
CA GLU A 271 -17.19 9.16 -3.34
C GLU A 271 -15.77 9.43 -2.80
N GLN A 272 -14.76 9.36 -3.67
CA GLN A 272 -13.37 9.67 -3.31
C GLN A 272 -13.22 11.12 -2.84
N CYS A 273 -13.82 12.07 -3.56
CA CYS A 273 -13.85 13.48 -3.17
C CYS A 273 -14.59 13.70 -1.85
N SER A 274 -15.77 13.12 -1.71
CA SER A 274 -16.63 13.33 -0.54
C SER A 274 -16.04 12.78 0.75
N LEU A 275 -15.30 11.67 0.67
CA LEU A 275 -14.61 11.08 1.82
C LEU A 275 -13.34 11.85 2.19
N GLY A 276 -12.59 12.33 1.19
CA GLY A 276 -11.33 13.03 1.39
C GLY A 276 -11.52 14.45 1.93
N LEU A 277 -12.44 15.22 1.34
CA LEU A 277 -12.57 16.66 1.58
C LEU A 277 -13.86 17.07 2.29
N GLY A 278 -14.93 16.26 2.20
CA GLY A 278 -16.23 16.58 2.78
C GLY A 278 -17.38 16.37 1.80
N GLN A 279 -18.61 16.22 2.32
CA GLN A 279 -19.77 15.83 1.54
C GLN A 279 -20.18 16.81 0.42
N ASP A 280 -19.69 18.04 0.46
CA ASP A 280 -19.92 19.10 -0.51
C ASP A 280 -18.96 19.05 -1.71
N PHE A 281 -17.94 18.19 -1.69
CA PHE A 281 -16.99 18.01 -2.77
C PHE A 281 -17.40 16.88 -3.71
N VAL A 282 -17.37 17.18 -5.01
CA VAL A 282 -17.60 16.24 -6.13
C VAL A 282 -16.42 16.27 -7.09
N ALA A 283 -16.28 15.24 -7.91
CA ALA A 283 -15.28 15.20 -8.96
C ALA A 283 -15.55 16.30 -10.01
N SER A 284 -14.51 17.01 -10.43
CA SER A 284 -14.66 18.09 -11.39
C SER A 284 -14.87 17.53 -12.81
N GLU A 285 -16.11 17.56 -13.31
CA GLU A 285 -16.51 17.03 -14.62
C GLU A 285 -15.79 17.69 -15.81
N LEU A 286 -15.37 18.95 -15.68
CA LEU A 286 -14.76 19.74 -16.76
C LEU A 286 -13.34 19.28 -17.16
N GLU A 287 -12.79 18.26 -16.50
CA GLU A 287 -11.40 17.82 -16.67
C GLU A 287 -11.26 16.39 -17.22
N PHE A 288 -12.36 15.63 -17.38
CA PHE A 288 -12.33 14.26 -17.92
C PHE A 288 -11.65 14.17 -19.30
N SER A 289 -11.65 15.25 -20.09
CA SER A 289 -11.05 15.27 -21.44
C SER A 289 -9.63 15.89 -21.51
N SER A 290 -9.16 16.58 -20.46
CA SER A 290 -7.91 17.37 -20.47
C SER A 290 -6.88 16.95 -19.43
N ASN A 291 -7.32 16.40 -18.30
CA ASN A 291 -6.44 15.93 -17.23
C ASN A 291 -6.84 14.51 -16.85
N ASN A 292 -5.89 13.59 -16.95
CA ASN A 292 -6.12 12.18 -16.64
C ASN A 292 -6.44 12.03 -15.14
N ILE A 293 -7.72 11.86 -14.81
CA ILE A 293 -8.26 11.63 -13.45
C ILE A 293 -7.51 10.51 -12.71
N CYS A 294 -7.01 9.52 -13.46
CA CYS A 294 -6.25 8.41 -12.92
C CYS A 294 -4.87 8.80 -12.43
N ALA A 295 -4.31 9.92 -12.91
CA ALA A 295 -3.10 10.53 -12.37
C ALA A 295 -3.42 11.59 -11.32
N ASN A 296 -4.47 12.39 -11.54
CA ASN A 296 -4.80 13.56 -10.74
C ASN A 296 -6.33 13.71 -10.57
N LEU A 297 -6.89 13.21 -9.47
CA LEU A 297 -8.30 13.46 -9.14
C LEU A 297 -8.46 14.87 -8.56
N ILE A 298 -9.19 15.70 -9.31
CA ILE A 298 -9.56 17.06 -8.91
C ILE A 298 -10.98 17.04 -8.35
N CYS A 299 -11.10 17.50 -7.11
CA CYS A 299 -12.36 17.65 -6.40
C CYS A 299 -12.72 19.13 -6.31
N SER A 300 -14.01 19.43 -6.39
CA SER A 300 -14.51 20.79 -6.36
C SER A 300 -15.78 20.92 -5.54
N ASN A 301 -15.94 22.07 -4.89
CA ASN A 301 -17.20 22.52 -4.34
C ASN A 301 -17.53 23.90 -4.93
N ARG A 302 -18.48 24.62 -4.34
CA ARG A 302 -18.90 25.96 -4.82
C ARG A 302 -17.80 27.03 -4.78
N PHE A 303 -16.72 26.83 -4.03
CA PHE A 303 -15.73 27.87 -3.73
C PHE A 303 -14.32 27.52 -4.20
N ILE A 304 -13.93 26.25 -4.14
CA ILE A 304 -12.56 25.81 -4.34
C ILE A 304 -12.47 24.54 -5.18
N LYS A 305 -11.32 24.40 -5.86
CA LYS A 305 -10.87 23.19 -6.54
C LYS A 305 -9.58 22.72 -5.90
N MET A 306 -9.46 21.43 -5.62
CA MET A 306 -8.30 20.84 -4.96
C MET A 306 -7.95 19.48 -5.56
N HIS A 307 -6.66 19.22 -5.70
CA HIS A 307 -6.12 17.89 -5.98
C HIS A 307 -6.08 17.09 -4.68
N ILE A 308 -6.44 15.81 -4.74
CA ILE A 308 -6.36 14.92 -3.57
C ILE A 308 -5.32 13.83 -3.76
N HIS A 309 -5.45 13.03 -4.78
CA HIS A 309 -4.60 11.89 -5.08
C HIS A 309 -4.94 11.41 -6.50
N PRO A 310 -4.16 10.50 -7.11
CA PRO A 310 -4.63 9.80 -8.30
C PRO A 310 -5.96 9.08 -7.97
N ALA A 311 -6.93 9.05 -8.89
CA ALA A 311 -8.11 8.21 -8.67
C ALA A 311 -7.67 6.75 -8.50
N ILE A 312 -8.25 6.05 -7.52
CA ILE A 312 -7.83 4.68 -7.20
C ILE A 312 -8.08 3.73 -8.37
N GLU A 313 -7.40 2.59 -8.33
CA GLU A 313 -7.52 1.56 -9.35
C GLU A 313 -8.99 1.17 -9.55
N TYR A 314 -9.38 0.97 -10.81
CA TYR A 314 -10.75 0.63 -11.24
C TYR A 314 -11.81 1.74 -11.06
N THR A 315 -11.41 2.98 -10.79
CA THR A 315 -12.30 4.15 -10.93
C THR A 315 -12.67 4.35 -12.40
N ILE A 316 -13.94 4.55 -12.72
CA ILE A 316 -14.38 4.86 -14.09
C ILE A 316 -13.82 6.23 -14.49
N CYS A 317 -13.14 6.27 -15.63
CA CYS A 317 -12.51 7.49 -16.15
C CYS A 317 -13.04 7.90 -17.54
N ASP A 318 -13.62 6.96 -18.30
CA ASP A 318 -14.35 7.22 -19.55
C ASP A 318 -15.32 6.04 -19.82
N ILE A 319 -16.06 6.08 -20.93
CA ILE A 319 -16.99 5.04 -21.35
C ILE A 319 -16.26 3.72 -21.52
N ASN A 320 -16.57 2.74 -20.65
CA ASN A 320 -15.92 1.44 -20.57
C ASN A 320 -14.39 1.51 -20.32
N MET A 321 -13.91 2.58 -19.69
CA MET A 321 -12.50 2.75 -19.33
C MET A 321 -12.35 3.01 -17.84
N TYR A 322 -11.26 2.48 -17.29
CA TYR A 322 -10.98 2.46 -15.87
C TYR A 322 -9.55 2.93 -15.61
N CYS A 323 -9.36 3.51 -14.43
CA CYS A 323 -8.02 3.86 -13.95
C CYS A 323 -7.22 2.60 -13.66
N ARG A 324 -6.10 2.46 -14.36
CA ARG A 324 -5.11 1.42 -14.12
C ARG A 324 -3.71 2.03 -14.14
N ALA A 325 -2.97 1.89 -13.05
CA ALA A 325 -1.59 2.37 -12.94
C ALA A 325 -1.37 3.85 -13.34
N GLY A 326 -2.34 4.71 -13.03
CA GLY A 326 -2.29 6.13 -13.34
C GLY A 326 -2.81 6.52 -14.74
N THR A 327 -3.26 5.56 -15.54
CA THR A 327 -3.78 5.78 -16.90
C THR A 327 -5.22 5.35 -17.06
N CYS A 328 -5.98 6.07 -17.87
CA CYS A 328 -7.33 5.67 -18.26
C CYS A 328 -7.23 4.68 -19.42
N GLU A 329 -7.61 3.42 -19.18
CA GLU A 329 -7.53 2.34 -20.17
C GLU A 329 -8.73 1.38 -20.09
N ASN A 330 -8.98 0.66 -21.18
CA ASN A 330 -10.07 -0.32 -21.29
C ASN A 330 -9.74 -1.63 -20.55
#